data_AF-A0A945MV15-F1
#
_entry.id   AF-A0A945MV15-F1
#
_cell.length_a   1.000
_cell.length_b   1.000
_cell.length_c   1.000
_cell.angle_alpha   90.00
_cell.angle_beta   90.00
_cell.angle_gamma   90.00
#
_symmetry.space_group_name_H-M   'P 1'
#
loop_
_entity.id
_entity.type
_entity.pdbx_description
1 polymer ?
#
loop_
_entity_poly.entity_id
_entity_poly.type
_entity_poly.pdbx_seq_one_letter_code
_entity_poly.pdbx_strand_id
1 'polypeptide(L)'
;MDSGVEQTRELPEQITIKTDTRDILARETKYQIDKGFHDWTIVDVDAHHSEMSSWREVMGYLEDPILKHYADEFQSRTGGAPGLSNHMPGLRYQDVGGRIPHQQQIAEDVPDSDVHRDVTLVRRSMEAMGIDYQILFPGN
;
A
#
# COMPACT_ATOMS: atom_id res chain seq x y z
N MET A 1 -5.67 36.09 -14.29
CA MET A 1 -5.34 34.94 -15.17
C MET A 1 -5.31 33.74 -14.27
N ASP A 2 -6.45 33.08 -14.14
CA ASP A 2 -6.55 31.80 -13.44
C ASP A 2 -5.80 30.79 -14.31
N SER A 3 -4.70 30.22 -13.80
CA SER A 3 -3.84 29.32 -14.58
C SER A 3 -4.54 28.01 -14.91
N GLY A 4 -5.73 27.72 -14.35
CA GLY A 4 -6.43 26.44 -14.54
C GLY A 4 -5.67 25.24 -13.98
N VAL A 5 -4.53 25.48 -13.34
CA VAL A 5 -3.72 24.48 -12.64
C VAL A 5 -4.18 24.50 -11.20
N GLU A 6 -4.88 23.44 -10.81
CA GLU A 6 -5.28 23.22 -9.42
C GLU A 6 -4.02 23.24 -8.54
N GLN A 7 -4.00 24.10 -7.53
CA GLN A 7 -2.83 24.28 -6.68
C GLN A 7 -2.66 23.02 -5.82
N THR A 8 -1.55 22.29 -5.98
CA THR A 8 -1.25 21.13 -5.13
C THR A 8 -1.19 21.57 -3.67
N ARG A 9 -1.86 20.85 -2.78
CA ARG A 9 -1.84 21.15 -1.34
C ARG A 9 -0.40 21.14 -0.82
N GLU A 10 -0.10 22.00 0.15
CA GLU A 10 1.18 21.94 0.84
C GLU A 10 1.27 20.65 1.66
N LEU A 11 2.39 19.93 1.50
CA LEU A 11 2.67 18.75 2.28
C LEU A 11 2.92 19.12 3.75
N PRO A 12 2.57 18.24 4.70
CA PRO A 12 2.96 18.43 6.08
C PRO A 12 4.49 18.48 6.20
N GLU A 13 4.99 19.15 7.25
CA GLU A 13 6.42 19.22 7.55
C GLU A 13 7.07 17.83 7.62
N GLN A 14 6.30 16.82 8.05
CA GLN A 14 6.71 15.42 8.09
C GLN A 14 5.67 14.51 7.44
N ILE A 15 6.13 13.69 6.49
CA ILE A 15 5.35 12.58 5.94
C ILE A 15 5.38 11.41 6.93
N THR A 16 4.22 10.84 7.20
CA THR A 16 4.05 9.69 8.11
C THR A 16 3.24 8.60 7.41
N ILE A 17 3.10 7.45 8.06
CA ILE A 17 2.24 6.36 7.57
C ILE A 17 0.77 6.76 7.39
N LYS A 18 0.32 7.88 8.00
CA LYS A 18 -1.07 8.36 7.92
C LYS A 18 -1.27 9.49 6.90
N THR A 19 -0.21 9.98 6.29
CA THR A 19 -0.29 11.06 5.32
C THR A 19 -0.98 10.55 4.05
N ASP A 20 -1.92 11.34 3.51
CA ASP A 20 -2.68 10.96 2.33
C ASP A 20 -1.76 10.84 1.10
N THR A 21 -1.80 9.70 0.43
CA THR A 21 -0.92 9.41 -0.70
C THR A 21 -1.19 10.31 -1.89
N ARG A 22 -2.42 10.85 -2.01
CA ARG A 22 -2.76 11.82 -3.05
C ARG A 22 -2.03 13.15 -2.86
N ASP A 23 -1.79 13.55 -1.62
CA ASP A 23 -1.00 14.74 -1.33
C ASP A 23 0.48 14.46 -1.62
N ILE A 24 1.00 13.30 -1.17
CA ILE A 24 2.40 12.88 -1.41
C ILE A 24 2.71 12.83 -2.91
N LEU A 25 1.80 12.29 -3.71
CA LEU A 25 1.97 12.07 -5.14
C LEU A 25 1.38 13.17 -6.02
N ALA A 26 0.84 14.26 -5.45
CA ALA A 26 0.19 15.33 -6.22
C ALA A 26 1.10 15.92 -7.32
N ARG A 27 2.40 15.97 -7.06
CA ARG A 27 3.40 16.44 -8.04
C ARG A 27 3.63 15.45 -9.17
N GLU A 28 3.59 14.15 -8.87
CA GLU A 28 3.65 13.10 -9.89
C GLU A 28 2.40 13.12 -10.75
N THR A 29 1.22 13.31 -10.15
CA THR A 29 -0.04 13.50 -10.90
C THR A 29 0.06 14.68 -11.86
N LYS A 30 0.62 15.81 -11.43
CA LYS A 30 0.87 16.95 -12.33
C LYS A 30 1.89 16.59 -13.41
N TYR A 31 2.97 15.90 -13.06
CA TYR A 31 4.03 15.53 -13.98
C TYR A 31 3.53 14.61 -15.09
N GLN A 32 2.72 13.59 -14.77
CA GLN A 32 2.18 12.68 -15.80
C GLN A 32 1.27 13.42 -16.80
N ILE A 33 0.50 14.41 -16.34
CA ILE A 33 -0.35 15.25 -17.22
C ILE A 33 0.53 16.12 -18.12
N ASP A 34 1.50 16.83 -17.53
CA ASP A 34 2.40 17.74 -18.26
C ASP A 34 3.26 16.98 -19.29
N LYS A 35 3.48 15.68 -19.08
CA LYS A 35 4.24 14.79 -19.98
C LYS A 35 3.37 13.96 -20.93
N GLY A 36 2.05 14.11 -20.88
CA GLY A 36 1.15 13.40 -21.80
C GLY A 36 1.21 11.88 -21.63
N PHE A 37 1.27 11.38 -20.38
CA PHE A 37 1.31 9.93 -20.15
C PHE A 37 0.09 9.22 -20.74
N HIS A 38 -1.08 9.88 -20.73
CA HIS A 38 -2.32 9.43 -21.38
C HIS A 38 -2.22 9.20 -22.89
N ASP A 39 -1.16 9.68 -23.55
CA ASP A 39 -0.92 9.43 -24.98
C ASP A 39 -0.34 8.02 -25.24
N TRP A 40 0.03 7.30 -24.18
CA TRP A 40 0.66 5.98 -24.23
C TRP A 40 -0.06 5.00 -23.32
N THR A 41 -0.06 3.72 -23.67
CA THR A 41 -0.44 2.67 -22.71
C THR A 41 0.76 2.35 -21.82
N ILE A 42 0.61 2.59 -20.52
CA ILE A 42 1.63 2.33 -19.51
C ILE A 42 1.22 1.09 -18.71
N VAL A 43 2.08 0.08 -18.75
CA VAL A 43 1.90 -1.18 -18.03
C VAL A 43 3.00 -1.32 -16.99
N ASP A 44 2.61 -1.34 -15.72
CA ASP A 44 3.49 -1.78 -14.64
C ASP A 44 3.49 -3.31 -14.61
N VAL A 45 4.62 -3.90 -15.00
CA VAL A 45 4.78 -5.35 -15.15
C VAL A 45 5.22 -6.05 -13.88
N ASP A 46 5.51 -5.30 -12.81
CA ASP A 46 6.08 -5.85 -11.58
C ASP A 46 5.69 -5.02 -10.35
N ALA A 47 4.46 -5.25 -9.86
CA ALA A 47 4.00 -4.69 -8.61
C ALA A 47 3.82 -5.79 -7.56
N HIS A 48 4.06 -5.45 -6.30
CA HIS A 48 3.87 -6.38 -5.18
C HIS A 48 2.90 -5.80 -4.15
N HIS A 49 2.00 -6.64 -3.65
CA HIS A 49 1.24 -6.38 -2.44
C HIS A 49 1.81 -7.18 -1.28
N SER A 50 1.95 -6.58 -0.10
CA SER A 50 2.34 -7.32 1.10
C SER A 50 1.09 -7.81 1.84
N GLU A 51 0.89 -9.12 1.76
CA GLU A 51 -0.22 -9.86 2.35
C GLU A 51 -0.20 -9.79 3.88
N MET A 52 0.98 -9.54 4.45
CA MET A 52 1.14 -9.27 5.88
C MET A 52 0.25 -8.14 6.40
N SER A 53 -0.14 -7.17 5.56
CA SER A 53 -1.07 -6.09 5.92
C SER A 53 -2.50 -6.59 6.15
N SER A 54 -2.85 -7.72 5.52
CA SER A 54 -4.19 -8.31 5.49
C SER A 54 -4.17 -9.77 5.97
N TRP A 55 -3.11 -10.15 6.71
CA TRP A 55 -2.82 -11.55 7.02
C TRP A 55 -3.94 -12.23 7.80
N ARG A 56 -4.61 -11.47 8.68
CA ARG A 56 -5.79 -11.95 9.41
C ARG A 56 -6.95 -12.34 8.50
N GLU A 57 -7.16 -11.59 7.43
CA GLU A 57 -8.20 -11.90 6.44
C GLU A 57 -7.80 -13.08 5.56
N VAL A 58 -6.53 -13.13 5.15
CA VAL A 58 -5.96 -14.25 4.38
C VAL A 58 -6.13 -15.58 5.12
N MET A 59 -5.85 -15.62 6.42
CA MET A 59 -6.04 -16.83 7.25
C MET A 59 -7.52 -17.27 7.33
N GLY A 60 -8.47 -16.36 7.09
CA GLY A 60 -9.89 -16.68 7.03
C GLY A 60 -10.26 -17.69 5.93
N TYR A 61 -9.46 -17.75 4.86
CA TYR A 61 -9.63 -18.65 3.72
C TYR A 61 -9.05 -20.06 3.94
N LEU A 62 -8.43 -20.34 5.08
CA LEU A 62 -7.97 -21.69 5.39
C LEU A 62 -9.16 -22.66 5.52
N GLU A 63 -9.15 -23.71 4.71
CA GLU A 63 -10.20 -24.75 4.70
C GLU A 63 -9.96 -25.80 5.80
N ASP A 64 -8.70 -26.12 6.10
CA ASP A 64 -8.36 -27.09 7.14
C ASP A 64 -8.67 -26.52 8.53
N PRO A 65 -9.55 -27.16 9.31
CA PRO A 65 -10.01 -26.61 10.59
C PRO A 65 -8.91 -26.58 11.66
N ILE A 66 -7.90 -27.44 11.58
CA ILE A 66 -6.79 -27.48 12.52
C ILE A 66 -5.83 -26.32 12.23
N LEU A 67 -5.47 -26.13 10.96
CA LEU A 67 -4.62 -25.01 10.55
C LEU A 67 -5.29 -23.67 10.81
N LYS A 68 -6.60 -23.56 10.54
CA LYS A 68 -7.38 -22.34 10.82
C LYS A 68 -7.39 -22.01 12.31
N HIS A 69 -7.69 -23.00 13.16
CA HIS A 69 -7.64 -22.81 14.61
C HIS A 69 -6.25 -22.35 15.07
N TYR A 70 -5.18 -22.94 14.54
CA TYR A 70 -3.82 -22.56 14.89
C TYR A 70 -3.46 -21.14 14.43
N ALA A 71 -3.91 -20.72 13.24
CA ALA A 71 -3.75 -19.36 12.74
C ALA A 71 -4.47 -18.34 13.63
N ASP A 72 -5.72 -18.62 13.99
CA ASP A 72 -6.53 -17.76 14.86
C ASP A 72 -5.88 -17.60 16.24
N GLU A 73 -5.38 -18.69 16.83
CA GLU A 73 -4.70 -18.67 18.13
C GLU A 73 -3.42 -17.81 18.12
N PHE A 74 -2.62 -17.87 17.06
CA PHE A 74 -1.42 -17.01 16.93
C PHE A 74 -1.77 -15.53 16.91
N GLN A 75 -2.90 -15.17 16.30
CA GLN A 75 -3.35 -13.79 16.16
C GLN A 75 -4.30 -13.33 17.26
N SER A 76 -4.63 -14.20 18.23
CA SER A 76 -5.55 -13.91 19.34
C SER A 76 -5.00 -12.89 20.34
N ARG A 77 -3.67 -12.66 20.34
CA ARG A 77 -2.98 -11.79 21.29
C ARG A 77 -2.55 -10.49 20.63
N THR A 78 -2.58 -9.39 21.39
CA THR A 78 -2.01 -8.11 20.97
C THR A 78 -0.53 -8.27 20.66
N GLY A 79 -0.11 -7.91 19.44
CA GLY A 79 1.26 -8.13 18.96
C GLY A 79 1.58 -9.60 18.66
N GLY A 80 0.55 -10.43 18.46
CA GLY A 80 0.68 -11.82 18.06
C GLY A 80 1.53 -11.97 16.79
N ALA A 81 2.29 -13.07 16.74
CA ALA A 81 3.03 -13.41 15.53
C ALA A 81 2.04 -13.61 14.37
N PRO A 82 2.46 -13.34 13.12
CA PRO A 82 1.58 -13.58 11.97
C PRO A 82 1.03 -15.01 11.96
N GLY A 83 1.79 -15.99 12.46
CA GLY A 83 1.36 -17.38 12.54
C GLY A 83 1.29 -17.99 11.14
N LEU A 84 1.76 -19.24 10.99
CA LEU A 84 1.84 -19.91 9.68
C LEU A 84 2.64 -19.17 8.58
N SER A 85 3.32 -18.08 8.95
CA SER A 85 4.24 -17.32 8.11
C SER A 85 5.65 -17.46 8.67
N ASN A 86 6.65 -17.50 7.78
CA ASN A 86 8.06 -17.42 8.14
C ASN A 86 8.53 -15.98 8.37
N HIS A 87 7.62 -15.00 8.34
CA HIS A 87 7.95 -13.59 8.56
C HIS A 87 8.53 -13.38 9.97
N MET A 88 9.73 -12.76 10.01
CA MET A 88 10.42 -12.42 11.25
C MET A 88 10.57 -10.89 11.37
N PRO A 89 9.81 -10.24 12.28
CA PRO A 89 9.91 -8.80 12.49
C PRO A 89 11.33 -8.36 12.86
N GLY A 90 11.81 -7.25 12.28
CA GLY A 90 13.11 -6.65 12.62
C GLY A 90 14.34 -7.32 12.00
N LEU A 91 14.20 -8.44 11.28
CA LEU A 91 15.33 -9.13 10.63
C LEU A 91 15.42 -8.88 9.12
N ARG A 92 14.63 -7.94 8.59
CA ARG A 92 14.72 -7.54 7.18
C ARG A 92 15.98 -6.70 6.91
N TYR A 93 16.51 -5.99 7.91
CA TYR A 93 17.66 -5.10 7.80
C TYR A 93 17.54 -4.05 6.66
N GLN A 94 16.31 -3.72 6.28
CA GLN A 94 16.02 -2.76 5.21
C GLN A 94 15.88 -1.33 5.74
N ASP A 95 15.53 -1.18 7.02
CA ASP A 95 15.57 0.10 7.70
C ASP A 95 17.04 0.51 7.89
N VAL A 96 17.39 1.77 7.57
CA VAL A 96 18.77 2.29 7.67
C VAL A 96 19.14 2.53 9.14
N GLY A 97 19.25 1.46 9.92
CA GLY A 97 19.37 1.49 11.38
C GLY A 97 18.22 2.26 12.05
N GLY A 98 17.02 2.22 11.46
CA GLY A 98 15.84 2.96 11.94
C GLY A 98 15.80 4.46 11.58
N ARG A 99 16.79 5.00 10.85
CA ARG A 99 16.80 6.42 10.44
C ARG A 99 15.91 6.70 9.23
N ILE A 100 15.94 5.78 8.27
CA ILE A 100 15.07 5.81 7.09
C ILE A 100 14.24 4.52 7.16
N PRO A 101 12.92 4.63 7.39
CA PRO A 101 12.06 3.48 7.43
C PRO A 101 11.88 2.88 6.03
N HIS A 102 11.75 1.56 5.95
CA HIS A 102 11.48 0.82 4.72
C HIS A 102 10.16 0.06 4.84
N GLN A 103 9.30 0.17 3.82
CA GLN A 103 8.02 -0.56 3.71
C GLN A 103 7.19 -0.54 5.02
N GLN A 104 7.05 0.64 5.62
CA GLN A 104 6.11 0.81 6.73
C GLN A 104 4.68 0.66 6.22
N GLN A 105 3.77 0.30 7.13
CA GLN A 105 2.34 0.23 6.84
C GLN A 105 1.85 1.51 6.15
N ILE A 106 1.01 1.37 5.12
CA ILE A 106 0.27 2.50 4.53
C ILE A 106 -1.05 2.64 5.31
N ALA A 107 -1.03 3.49 6.33
CA ALA A 107 -2.13 3.70 7.27
C ALA A 107 -2.90 5.01 7.03
N GLU A 108 -2.84 5.56 5.80
CA GLU A 108 -3.65 6.70 5.40
C GLU A 108 -5.13 6.38 5.52
N ASP A 109 -5.97 7.38 5.79
CA ASP A 109 -7.42 7.16 5.90
C ASP A 109 -8.01 6.80 4.54
N VAL A 110 -8.78 5.72 4.51
CA VAL A 110 -9.52 5.27 3.33
C VAL A 110 -10.95 5.08 3.80
N PRO A 111 -11.91 5.89 3.31
CA PRO A 111 -13.30 5.76 3.70
C PRO A 111 -13.82 4.35 3.45
N ASP A 112 -14.62 3.84 4.38
CA ASP A 112 -15.29 2.55 4.22
C ASP A 112 -16.16 2.56 2.95
N SER A 113 -15.99 1.52 2.14
CA SER A 113 -16.71 1.34 0.89
C SER A 113 -16.94 -0.15 0.62
N ASP A 114 -17.64 -0.48 -0.47
CA ASP A 114 -17.76 -1.85 -0.97
C ASP A 114 -16.46 -2.38 -1.58
N VAL A 115 -15.47 -1.51 -1.79
CA VAL A 115 -14.14 -1.85 -2.29
C VAL A 115 -13.15 -1.97 -1.13
N HIS A 116 -12.37 -3.07 -1.12
CA HIS A 116 -11.33 -3.29 -0.13
C HIS A 116 -10.31 -2.13 -0.13
N ARG A 117 -9.87 -1.71 1.07
CA ARG A 117 -8.90 -0.62 1.27
C ARG A 117 -7.73 -0.68 0.29
N ASP A 118 -7.09 -1.84 0.19
CA ASP A 118 -5.85 -1.98 -0.59
C ASP A 118 -6.10 -1.79 -2.08
N VAL A 119 -7.28 -2.14 -2.59
CA VAL A 119 -7.66 -1.88 -3.98
C VAL A 119 -7.79 -0.37 -4.21
N THR A 120 -8.33 0.37 -3.25
CA THR A 120 -8.40 1.84 -3.31
C THR A 120 -7.00 2.46 -3.30
N LEU A 121 -6.10 1.99 -2.44
CA LEU A 121 -4.70 2.46 -2.37
C LEU A 121 -3.94 2.19 -3.68
N VAL A 122 -4.09 0.99 -4.23
CA VAL A 122 -3.49 0.61 -5.52
C VAL A 122 -4.01 1.52 -6.64
N ARG A 123 -5.32 1.75 -6.72
CA ARG A 123 -5.90 2.65 -7.73
C ARG A 123 -5.39 4.08 -7.61
N ARG A 124 -5.27 4.63 -6.39
CA ARG A 124 -4.66 5.95 -6.18
C ARG A 124 -3.23 6.02 -6.70
N SER A 125 -2.45 4.98 -6.45
CA SER A 125 -1.07 4.84 -6.96
C SER A 125 -1.04 4.83 -8.49
N MET A 126 -1.90 4.02 -9.11
CA MET A 126 -2.04 3.95 -10.57
C MET A 126 -2.45 5.30 -11.18
N GLU A 127 -3.47 5.96 -10.60
CA GLU A 127 -3.95 7.27 -11.05
C GLU A 127 -2.88 8.35 -10.96
N ALA A 128 -2.13 8.38 -9.85
CA ALA A 128 -1.09 9.39 -9.65
C ALA A 128 0.10 9.22 -10.60
N MET A 129 0.46 7.97 -10.93
CA MET A 129 1.57 7.67 -11.84
C MET A 129 1.15 7.53 -13.31
N GLY A 130 -0.14 7.59 -13.62
CA GLY A 130 -0.66 7.41 -14.99
C GLY A 130 -0.49 5.98 -15.50
N ILE A 131 -0.71 4.97 -14.66
CA ILE A 131 -0.60 3.56 -15.01
C ILE A 131 -1.96 3.03 -15.45
N ASP A 132 -2.04 2.42 -16.64
CA ASP A 132 -3.28 1.82 -17.17
C ASP A 132 -3.49 0.40 -16.64
N TYR A 133 -2.40 -0.37 -16.56
CA TYR A 133 -2.42 -1.76 -16.12
C TYR A 133 -1.29 -2.02 -15.15
N GLN A 134 -1.60 -2.75 -14.07
CA GLN A 134 -0.60 -3.18 -13.10
C GLN A 134 -0.72 -4.68 -12.88
N ILE A 135 0.38 -5.41 -13.09
CA ILE A 135 0.48 -6.82 -12.79
C ILE A 135 0.89 -6.95 -11.33
N LEU A 136 -0.01 -7.49 -10.52
CA LEU A 136 0.18 -7.60 -9.07
C LEU A 136 0.61 -9.01 -8.67
N PHE A 137 1.71 -9.08 -7.93
CA PHE A 137 2.27 -10.30 -7.36
C PHE A 137 2.20 -10.31 -5.83
N PRO A 138 2.11 -11.50 -5.23
CA PRO A 138 2.50 -11.76 -3.84
C PRO A 138 3.86 -11.16 -3.50
N GLY A 139 3.99 -10.49 -2.36
CA GLY A 139 5.18 -9.72 -2.03
C GLY A 139 5.91 -10.21 -0.79
N ASN A 140 5.18 -10.44 0.31
CA ASN A 140 5.77 -10.62 1.64
C ASN A 140 4.76 -11.00 2.72
#